data_AF-A0A848Z5H1-F1
#
_entry.id   AF-A0A848Z5H1-F1
#
_cell.length_a   1.000
_cell.length_b   1.000
_cell.length_c   1.000
_cell.angle_alpha   90.00
_cell.angle_beta   90.00
_cell.angle_gamma   90.00
#
_symmetry.space_group_name_H-M   'P 1'
#
loop_
_entity.id
_entity.type
_entity.pdbx_description
1 polymer ?
#
loop_
_entity_poly.entity_id
_entity_poly.type
_entity_poly.pdbx_seq_one_letter_code
_entity_poly.pdbx_strand_id
1 'polypeptide(L)'
;MTADGLALDRPLVIDGLQYCNWSEEIFRQMRDGGVDAVHVTICYHELFRETVANIETWNRLFERHGDLIMPGRWAADVLEARRTNRTAIFFGFQNCSPIEDDIGLVEVLHALGARFMQLSYNNQSLLATGSYEAEDAGITRMGREVIKEMNRVGLVVDMSHSAERSTLDAIEVSGRPIAITHANPAFWHPAKRNKSDDVLRA
;
A
#
# COMPACT_ATOMS: atom_id res chain seq x y z
N MET A 1 4.82 -38.34 1.34
CA MET A 1 3.85 -37.62 0.49
C MET A 1 4.55 -36.36 0.04
N THR A 2 4.89 -36.28 -1.24
CA THR A 2 5.63 -35.15 -1.81
C THR A 2 4.75 -33.90 -1.79
N ALA A 3 5.38 -32.75 -1.55
CA ALA A 3 4.76 -31.43 -1.44
C ALA A 3 4.28 -30.86 -2.80
N ASP A 4 3.96 -31.73 -3.76
CA ASP A 4 3.63 -31.36 -5.15
C ASP A 4 2.11 -31.21 -5.40
N GLY A 5 1.29 -31.28 -4.35
CA GLY A 5 -0.18 -31.33 -4.44
C GLY A 5 -0.93 -30.08 -3.99
N LEU A 6 -0.25 -29.01 -3.54
CA LEU A 6 -0.93 -27.76 -3.19
C LEU A 6 -1.32 -27.05 -4.48
N ALA A 7 -2.58 -27.25 -4.86
CA ALA A 7 -3.23 -26.78 -6.07
C ALA A 7 -2.79 -25.36 -6.49
N LEU A 8 -1.97 -25.30 -7.55
CA LEU A 8 -1.77 -24.10 -8.37
C LEU A 8 -3.02 -23.74 -9.19
N ASP A 9 -4.10 -24.53 -9.05
CA ASP A 9 -5.32 -24.47 -9.87
C ASP A 9 -6.34 -23.42 -9.40
N ARG A 10 -6.04 -22.65 -8.34
CA ARG A 10 -6.86 -21.50 -7.91
C ARG A 10 -6.21 -20.15 -8.25
N PRO A 11 -7.01 -19.11 -8.56
CA PRO A 11 -6.50 -17.75 -8.73
C PRO A 11 -5.68 -17.27 -7.52
N LEU A 12 -4.69 -16.41 -7.77
CA LEU A 12 -3.97 -15.69 -6.70
C LEU A 12 -4.95 -14.79 -5.95
N VAL A 13 -4.96 -14.90 -4.63
CA VAL A 13 -5.78 -14.06 -3.76
C VAL A 13 -4.86 -13.06 -3.09
N ILE A 14 -5.02 -11.79 -3.46
CA ILE A 14 -4.25 -10.66 -2.94
C ILE A 14 -5.24 -9.66 -2.35
N ASP A 15 -5.08 -9.35 -1.07
CA ASP A 15 -5.82 -8.26 -0.43
C ASP A 15 -5.08 -6.94 -0.65
N GLY A 16 -5.77 -5.99 -1.30
CA GLY A 16 -5.24 -4.71 -1.74
C GLY A 16 -4.98 -3.73 -0.61
N LEU A 17 -5.60 -3.90 0.57
CA LEU A 17 -5.26 -3.14 1.78
C LEU A 17 -5.91 -3.77 3.03
N GLN A 18 -5.09 -3.99 4.06
CA GLN A 18 -5.56 -4.42 5.37
C GLN A 18 -4.97 -3.58 6.51
N TYR A 19 -5.82 -3.21 7.46
CA TYR A 19 -5.43 -2.49 8.68
C TYR A 19 -6.23 -3.03 9.87
N CYS A 20 -5.57 -3.82 10.72
CA CYS A 20 -6.19 -4.48 11.86
C CYS A 20 -5.17 -4.69 12.98
N ASN A 21 -5.64 -5.17 14.14
CA ASN A 21 -4.77 -5.54 15.26
C ASN A 21 -4.12 -6.90 14.98
N TRP A 22 -3.02 -6.90 14.23
CA TRP A 22 -2.32 -8.10 13.78
C TRP A 22 -2.00 -9.08 14.91
N SER A 23 -2.34 -10.35 14.68
CA SER A 23 -2.16 -11.44 15.64
C SER A 23 -1.97 -12.76 14.90
N GLU A 24 -1.50 -13.78 15.61
CA GLU A 24 -1.41 -15.13 15.07
C GLU A 24 -2.77 -15.66 14.58
N GLU A 25 -3.85 -15.34 15.29
CA GLU A 25 -5.21 -15.71 14.89
C GLU A 25 -5.55 -15.18 13.49
N ILE A 26 -5.25 -13.89 13.24
CA ILE A 26 -5.47 -13.28 11.92
C ILE A 26 -4.59 -13.93 10.85
N PHE A 27 -3.33 -14.25 11.16
CA PHE A 27 -2.46 -14.96 10.23
C PHE A 27 -3.03 -16.33 9.86
N ARG A 28 -3.58 -17.07 10.83
CA ARG A 28 -4.27 -18.34 10.59
C ARG A 28 -5.54 -18.15 9.76
N GLN A 29 -6.35 -17.13 10.04
CA GLN A 29 -7.52 -16.80 9.23
C GLN A 29 -7.16 -16.47 7.78
N MET A 30 -6.06 -15.75 7.54
CA MET A 30 -5.55 -15.52 6.18
C MET A 30 -5.15 -16.82 5.47
N ARG A 31 -4.53 -17.77 6.20
CA ARG A 31 -4.21 -19.10 5.66
C ARG A 31 -5.47 -19.89 5.33
N ASP A 32 -6.43 -19.94 6.25
CA ASP A 32 -7.70 -20.65 6.08
C ASP A 32 -8.52 -20.06 4.91
N GLY A 33 -8.44 -18.74 4.71
CA GLY A 33 -9.03 -18.04 3.57
C GLY A 33 -8.23 -18.15 2.26
N GLY A 34 -7.06 -18.80 2.26
CA GLY A 34 -6.23 -18.95 1.07
C GLY A 34 -5.60 -17.66 0.55
N VAL A 35 -5.40 -16.65 1.40
CA VAL A 35 -4.79 -15.37 1.03
C VAL A 35 -3.30 -15.56 0.76
N ASP A 36 -2.87 -15.33 -0.48
CA ASP A 36 -1.48 -15.51 -0.92
C ASP A 36 -0.63 -14.28 -0.59
N ALA A 37 -1.22 -13.08 -0.62
CA ALA A 37 -0.55 -11.85 -0.21
C ALA A 37 -1.53 -10.81 0.35
N VAL A 38 -1.01 -9.91 1.18
CA VAL A 38 -1.75 -8.75 1.70
C VAL A 38 -0.85 -7.51 1.73
N HIS A 39 -1.38 -6.39 1.26
CA HIS A 39 -0.82 -5.07 1.50
C HIS A 39 -1.27 -4.60 2.89
N VAL A 40 -0.35 -4.51 3.84
CA VAL A 40 -0.63 -4.11 5.22
C VAL A 40 -0.29 -2.64 5.43
N THR A 41 -1.19 -1.92 6.10
CA THR A 41 -0.89 -0.55 6.55
C THR A 41 0.02 -0.61 7.77
N ILE A 42 1.19 0.01 7.66
CA ILE A 42 2.14 0.15 8.79
C ILE A 42 2.44 1.61 9.14
N CYS A 43 1.82 2.54 8.42
CA CYS A 43 1.80 3.95 8.77
C CYS A 43 0.43 4.55 8.41
N TYR A 44 -0.13 5.27 9.38
CA TYR A 44 -1.35 6.03 9.29
C TYR A 44 -1.11 7.53 9.59
N HIS A 45 -0.42 7.84 10.69
CA HIS A 45 0.00 9.20 11.07
C HIS A 45 1.44 9.29 11.58
N GLU A 46 2.11 8.15 11.67
CA GLU A 46 3.48 8.02 12.15
C GLU A 46 4.45 8.83 11.28
N LEU A 47 5.45 9.43 11.94
CA LEU A 47 6.61 10.01 11.27
C LEU A 47 7.66 8.93 10.98
N PHE A 48 8.82 9.31 10.45
CA PHE A 48 9.83 8.36 10.01
C PHE A 48 10.24 7.38 11.13
N ARG A 49 10.56 7.91 12.32
CA ARG A 49 11.05 7.10 13.45
C ARG A 49 10.02 6.09 13.94
N GLU A 50 8.77 6.52 14.05
CA GLU A 50 7.66 5.68 14.49
C GLU A 50 7.35 4.59 13.46
N THR A 51 7.43 4.93 12.16
CA THR A 51 7.31 3.97 11.07
C THR A 51 8.40 2.91 11.13
N VAL A 52 9.65 3.29 11.46
CA VAL A 52 10.74 2.32 11.69
C VAL A 52 10.42 1.40 12.87
N ALA A 53 9.85 1.90 13.97
CA ALA A 53 9.43 1.06 15.10
C ALA A 53 8.31 0.07 14.71
N ASN A 54 7.41 0.46 13.80
CA ASN A 54 6.42 -0.46 13.22
C ASN A 54 7.09 -1.54 12.37
N ILE A 55 8.11 -1.20 11.58
CA ILE A 55 8.91 -2.18 10.81
C ILE A 55 9.63 -3.16 11.74
N GLU A 56 10.22 -2.69 12.85
CA GLU A 56 10.82 -3.57 13.86
C GLU A 56 9.81 -4.56 14.44
N THR A 57 8.58 -4.10 14.69
CA THR A 57 7.50 -4.96 15.18
C THR A 57 7.14 -6.02 14.16
N TRP A 58 7.03 -5.67 12.88
CA TRP A 58 6.80 -6.64 11.82
C TRP A 58 7.94 -7.64 11.64
N ASN A 59 9.20 -7.21 11.77
CA ASN A 59 10.34 -8.13 11.74
C ASN A 59 10.22 -9.21 12.81
N ARG A 60 9.83 -8.84 14.04
CA ARG A 60 9.55 -9.79 15.12
C ARG A 60 8.37 -10.72 14.81
N LEU A 61 7.35 -10.24 14.10
CA LEU A 61 6.23 -11.08 13.67
C LEU A 61 6.69 -12.12 12.63
N PHE A 62 7.53 -11.74 11.67
CA PHE A 62 8.11 -12.68 10.71
C PHE A 62 8.99 -13.74 11.38
N GLU A 63 9.77 -13.36 12.39
CA GLU A 63 10.58 -14.32 13.17
C GLU A 63 9.71 -15.33 13.93
N ARG A 64 8.61 -14.87 14.55
CA ARG A 64 7.75 -15.70 15.41
C ARG A 64 6.76 -16.56 14.62
N HIS A 65 6.31 -16.07 13.47
CA HIS A 65 5.23 -16.68 12.68
C HIS A 65 5.68 -16.96 11.24
N GLY A 66 6.96 -17.27 11.05
CA GLY A 66 7.56 -17.53 9.73
C GLY A 66 7.01 -18.77 9.01
N ASP A 67 6.23 -19.60 9.70
CA ASP A 67 5.43 -20.70 9.18
C ASP A 67 4.09 -20.26 8.58
N LEU A 68 3.60 -19.05 8.92
CA LEU A 68 2.33 -18.50 8.46
C LEU A 68 2.51 -17.32 7.49
N ILE A 69 3.50 -16.46 7.74
CA ILE A 69 3.72 -15.22 6.99
C ILE A 69 5.17 -15.07 6.55
N MET A 70 5.40 -14.25 5.51
CA MET A 70 6.74 -13.89 5.04
C MET A 70 6.76 -12.46 4.50
N PRO A 71 7.92 -11.76 4.52
CA PRO A 71 8.01 -10.43 3.91
C PRO A 71 7.80 -10.51 2.39
N GLY A 72 7.00 -9.58 1.86
CA GLY A 72 6.76 -9.39 0.43
C GLY A 72 7.45 -8.13 -0.09
N ARG A 73 8.27 -8.28 -1.13
CA ARG A 73 9.01 -7.20 -1.80
C ARG A 73 8.81 -7.21 -3.32
N TRP A 74 8.49 -8.35 -3.91
CA TRP A 74 8.36 -8.56 -5.34
C TRP A 74 7.19 -9.47 -5.66
N ALA A 75 6.69 -9.42 -6.90
CA ALA A 75 5.60 -10.30 -7.35
C ALA A 75 5.93 -11.80 -7.16
N ALA A 76 7.21 -12.18 -7.27
CA ALA A 76 7.66 -13.54 -7.02
C ALA A 76 7.39 -14.01 -5.58
N ASP A 77 7.36 -13.10 -4.60
CA ASP A 77 7.09 -13.46 -3.20
C ASP A 77 5.64 -13.93 -3.00
N VAL A 78 4.70 -13.50 -3.84
CA VAL A 78 3.32 -14.00 -3.82
C VAL A 78 3.28 -15.48 -4.23
N LEU A 79 4.05 -15.84 -5.26
CA LEU A 79 4.16 -17.22 -5.74
C LEU A 79 4.87 -18.10 -4.71
N GLU A 80 5.92 -17.57 -4.08
CA GLU A 80 6.65 -18.27 -3.03
C GLU A 80 5.79 -18.47 -1.79
N ALA A 81 5.03 -17.46 -1.37
CA ALA A 81 4.08 -17.55 -0.27
C ALA A 81 3.07 -18.67 -0.52
N ARG A 82 2.46 -18.73 -1.72
CA ARG A 82 1.62 -19.85 -2.12
C ARG A 82 2.32 -21.20 -2.02
N ARG A 83 3.49 -21.33 -2.65
CA ARG A 83 4.28 -22.58 -2.71
C ARG A 83 4.64 -23.10 -1.32
N THR A 84 4.89 -22.19 -0.38
CA THR A 84 5.27 -22.49 1.00
C THR A 84 4.10 -22.49 1.98
N ASN A 85 2.87 -22.38 1.49
CA ASN A 85 1.65 -22.28 2.30
C ASN A 85 1.72 -21.16 3.36
N ARG A 86 2.23 -20.00 2.97
CA ARG A 86 2.32 -18.75 3.75
C ARG A 86 1.64 -17.58 3.04
N THR A 87 1.46 -16.47 3.73
CA THR A 87 0.98 -15.21 3.15
C THR A 87 2.12 -14.20 3.07
N ALA A 88 2.34 -13.62 1.87
CA ALA A 88 3.31 -12.54 1.69
C ALA A 88 2.75 -11.21 2.20
N ILE A 89 3.52 -10.53 3.04
CA ILE A 89 3.14 -9.25 3.66
C ILE A 89 3.88 -8.11 2.97
N PHE A 90 3.16 -7.27 2.24
CA PHE A 90 3.69 -6.09 1.58
C PHE A 90 3.41 -4.85 2.44
N PHE A 91 4.45 -4.11 2.82
CA PHE A 91 4.26 -2.88 3.58
C PHE A 91 3.73 -1.75 2.70
N GLY A 92 2.75 -1.02 3.22
CA GLY A 92 2.43 0.28 2.70
C GLY A 92 1.98 1.28 3.75
N PHE A 93 1.94 2.52 3.29
CA PHE A 93 1.66 3.68 4.10
C PHE A 93 0.40 4.36 3.57
N GLN A 94 -0.60 4.52 4.43
CA GLN A 94 -1.81 5.27 4.08
C GLN A 94 -1.57 6.78 4.10
N ASN A 95 -0.37 7.23 4.45
CA ASN A 95 -0.01 8.64 4.50
C ASN A 95 1.45 8.82 4.03
N CYS A 96 1.78 10.02 3.59
CA CYS A 96 3.14 10.40 3.22
C CYS A 96 3.97 10.91 4.41
N SER A 97 3.40 10.93 5.63
CA SER A 97 4.09 11.38 6.84
C SER A 97 5.45 10.70 7.12
N PRO A 98 5.73 9.44 6.73
CA PRO A 98 7.03 8.82 6.97
C PRO A 98 8.20 9.47 6.23
N ILE A 99 7.94 10.18 5.13
CA ILE A 99 8.99 10.89 4.39
C ILE A 99 9.19 12.32 4.90
N GLU A 100 8.32 12.80 5.79
CA GLU A 100 8.37 14.16 6.34
C GLU A 100 8.49 15.19 5.20
N ASP A 101 9.47 16.08 5.25
CA ASP A 101 9.82 17.03 4.18
C ASP A 101 11.08 16.63 3.38
N ASP A 102 11.55 15.38 3.54
CA ASP A 102 12.77 14.86 2.90
C ASP A 102 12.46 13.79 1.84
N ILE A 103 12.62 14.16 0.56
CA ILE A 103 12.41 13.27 -0.58
C ILE A 103 13.33 12.04 -0.53
N GLY A 104 14.53 12.16 0.04
CA GLY A 104 15.48 11.05 0.16
C GLY A 104 14.95 9.90 1.02
N LEU A 105 14.02 10.16 1.93
CA LEU A 105 13.41 9.11 2.75
C LEU A 105 12.53 8.14 1.95
N VAL A 106 12.12 8.49 0.73
CA VAL A 106 11.42 7.56 -0.18
C VAL A 106 12.29 6.34 -0.47
N GLU A 107 13.57 6.55 -0.84
CA GLU A 107 14.51 5.45 -1.10
C GLU A 107 14.80 4.64 0.16
N VAL A 108 14.99 5.33 1.29
CA VAL A 108 15.25 4.69 2.59
C VAL A 108 14.09 3.76 2.97
N LEU A 109 12.85 4.24 2.94
CA LEU A 109 11.68 3.45 3.29
C LEU A 109 11.46 2.30 2.30
N HIS A 110 11.70 2.52 1.01
CA HIS A 110 11.65 1.44 0.02
C HIS A 110 12.68 0.34 0.31
N ALA A 111 13.92 0.71 0.68
CA ALA A 111 14.96 -0.24 1.08
C ALA A 111 14.57 -1.03 2.34
N LEU A 112 13.90 -0.36 3.29
CA LEU A 112 13.35 -0.97 4.50
C LEU A 112 12.13 -1.89 4.25
N GLY A 113 11.56 -1.86 3.05
CA GLY A 113 10.54 -2.83 2.61
C GLY A 113 9.21 -2.22 2.18
N ALA A 114 9.05 -0.90 2.22
CA ALA A 114 7.83 -0.23 1.74
C ALA A 114 7.61 -0.50 0.24
N ARG A 115 6.37 -0.77 -0.16
CA ARG A 115 6.00 -0.99 -1.56
C ARG A 115 4.84 -0.13 -2.04
N PHE A 116 4.05 0.41 -1.13
CA PHE A 116 2.97 1.35 -1.43
C PHE A 116 3.07 2.57 -0.50
N MET A 117 2.79 3.76 -1.03
CA MET A 117 2.62 4.95 -0.22
C MET A 117 1.54 5.84 -0.83
N GLN A 118 0.60 6.25 0.00
CA GLN A 118 -0.37 7.26 -0.38
C GLN A 118 0.22 8.66 -0.33
N LEU A 119 -0.18 9.53 -1.26
CA LEU A 119 0.26 10.92 -1.27
C LEU A 119 -0.48 11.79 -0.25
N SER A 120 -1.64 11.35 0.24
CA SER A 120 -2.44 12.06 1.24
C SER A 120 -3.31 11.10 2.06
N TYR A 121 -3.83 11.59 3.18
CA TYR A 121 -4.83 10.90 3.99
C TYR A 121 -5.94 11.86 4.45
N ASN A 122 -7.05 11.91 3.71
CA ASN A 122 -8.24 12.73 3.94
C ASN A 122 -8.04 14.26 3.89
N ASN A 123 -6.97 14.78 4.47
CA ASN A 123 -6.63 16.20 4.56
C ASN A 123 -5.51 16.57 3.58
N GLN A 124 -5.23 17.88 3.47
CA GLN A 124 -4.07 18.40 2.75
C GLN A 124 -2.77 17.85 3.34
N SER A 125 -1.91 17.29 2.49
CA SER A 125 -0.54 16.91 2.83
C SER A 125 0.48 17.83 2.16
N LEU A 126 1.77 17.60 2.40
CA LEU A 126 2.85 18.27 1.64
C LEU A 126 2.82 17.92 0.15
N LEU A 127 2.18 16.82 -0.25
CA LEU A 127 2.28 16.26 -1.60
C LEU A 127 1.01 16.42 -2.42
N ALA A 128 -0.17 16.29 -1.80
CA ALA A 128 -1.45 16.24 -2.48
C ALA A 128 -2.61 16.66 -1.56
N THR A 129 -3.76 16.99 -2.14
CA THR A 129 -4.98 17.20 -1.37
C THR A 129 -5.71 15.87 -1.11
N GLY A 130 -6.10 15.66 0.15
CA GLY A 130 -6.95 14.55 0.56
C GLY A 130 -8.44 14.75 0.22
N SER A 131 -9.17 13.64 0.10
CA SER A 131 -10.56 13.57 -0.36
C SER A 131 -11.60 14.30 0.50
N TYR A 132 -11.28 14.66 1.75
CA TYR A 132 -12.21 15.34 2.65
C TYR A 132 -12.00 16.85 2.74
N GLU A 133 -10.93 17.39 2.15
CA GLU A 133 -10.70 18.82 2.08
C GLU A 133 -11.84 19.56 1.37
N ALA A 134 -11.97 20.84 1.70
CA ALA A 134 -12.94 21.71 1.04
C ALA A 134 -12.49 22.10 -0.37
N GLU A 135 -11.18 22.26 -0.57
CA GLU A 135 -10.58 22.67 -1.84
C GLU A 135 -9.52 21.66 -2.27
N ASP A 136 -9.56 21.24 -3.54
CA ASP A 136 -8.55 20.37 -4.15
C ASP A 136 -7.57 21.20 -4.99
N ALA A 137 -6.41 21.47 -4.40
CA ALA A 137 -5.35 22.24 -5.04
C ALA A 137 -4.54 21.40 -6.05
N GLY A 138 -4.75 20.08 -6.10
CA GLY A 138 -4.00 19.15 -6.93
C GLY A 138 -2.67 18.70 -6.32
N ILE A 139 -1.78 18.18 -7.16
CA ILE A 139 -0.44 17.75 -6.74
C ILE A 139 0.48 18.97 -6.56
N THR A 140 1.13 19.07 -5.38
CA THR A 140 2.02 20.18 -5.05
C THR A 140 3.34 20.09 -5.83
N ARG A 141 4.15 21.16 -5.78
CA ARG A 141 5.51 21.14 -6.34
C ARG A 141 6.37 20.01 -5.73
N MET A 142 6.29 19.79 -4.43
CA MET A 142 7.02 18.71 -3.77
C MET A 142 6.45 17.34 -4.16
N GLY A 143 5.11 17.21 -4.24
CA GLY A 143 4.45 15.99 -4.67
C GLY A 143 4.91 15.50 -6.04
N ARG A 144 5.15 16.43 -6.99
CA ARG A 144 5.70 16.08 -8.31
C ARG A 144 7.08 15.45 -8.24
N GLU A 145 7.97 15.96 -7.38
CA GLU A 145 9.31 15.40 -7.22
C GLU A 145 9.28 14.07 -6.44
N VAL A 146 8.40 13.94 -5.45
CA VAL A 146 8.21 12.67 -4.73
C VAL A 146 7.66 11.60 -5.65
N ILE A 147 6.68 11.89 -6.52
CA ILE A 147 6.20 10.91 -7.52
C ILE A 147 7.35 10.44 -8.41
N LYS A 148 8.19 11.33 -8.91
CA LYS A 148 9.36 10.92 -9.72
C LYS A 148 10.29 9.98 -8.95
N GLU A 149 10.55 10.27 -7.68
CA GLU A 149 11.40 9.44 -6.85
C GLU A 149 10.77 8.08 -6.55
N MET A 150 9.47 8.04 -6.24
CA MET A 150 8.69 6.82 -6.08
C MET A 150 8.77 5.95 -7.35
N ASN A 151 8.59 6.55 -8.52
CA ASN A 151 8.72 5.88 -9.81
C ASN A 151 10.12 5.31 -10.06
N ARG A 152 11.17 6.06 -9.68
CA ARG A 152 12.58 5.66 -9.81
C ARG A 152 12.89 4.42 -8.97
N VAL A 153 12.50 4.42 -7.68
CA VAL A 153 12.81 3.31 -6.77
C VAL A 153 11.83 2.13 -6.90
N GLY A 154 10.64 2.38 -7.47
CA GLY A 154 9.58 1.37 -7.59
C GLY A 154 8.62 1.32 -6.41
N LEU A 155 8.45 2.43 -5.67
CA LEU A 155 7.41 2.58 -4.67
C LEU A 155 6.09 2.97 -5.37
N VAL A 156 5.02 2.20 -5.16
CA VAL A 156 3.74 2.43 -5.84
C VAL A 156 3.03 3.64 -5.24
N VAL A 157 2.61 4.56 -6.12
CA VAL A 157 1.76 5.71 -5.78
C VAL A 157 0.33 5.22 -5.56
N ASP A 158 -0.20 5.42 -4.35
CA ASP A 158 -1.60 5.11 -4.02
C ASP A 158 -2.42 6.39 -3.82
N MET A 159 -3.61 6.45 -4.42
CA MET A 159 -4.49 7.62 -4.39
C MET A 159 -5.84 7.34 -3.74
N SER A 160 -5.98 6.25 -2.98
CA SER A 160 -7.25 5.85 -2.36
C SER A 160 -7.90 6.97 -1.53
N HIS A 161 -7.13 7.68 -0.70
CA HIS A 161 -7.63 8.78 0.13
C HIS A 161 -7.47 10.18 -0.46
N SER A 162 -6.94 10.30 -1.68
CA SER A 162 -6.72 11.58 -2.35
C SER A 162 -7.97 12.10 -3.05
N ALA A 163 -8.06 13.43 -3.19
CA ALA A 163 -9.12 14.11 -3.92
C ALA A 163 -9.03 13.90 -5.44
N GLU A 164 -10.06 14.31 -6.18
CA GLU A 164 -10.24 13.99 -7.60
C GLU A 164 -9.19 14.61 -8.51
N ARG A 165 -9.00 15.94 -8.45
CA ARG A 165 -7.98 16.63 -9.25
C ARG A 165 -6.59 16.18 -8.83
N SER A 166 -6.33 16.04 -7.53
CA SER A 166 -5.07 15.47 -7.05
C SER A 166 -4.81 14.07 -7.64
N THR A 167 -5.83 13.23 -7.78
CA THR A 167 -5.70 11.89 -8.39
C THR A 167 -5.39 11.98 -9.88
N LEU A 168 -6.13 12.80 -10.63
CA LEU A 168 -5.91 12.99 -12.07
C LEU A 168 -4.53 13.59 -12.36
N ASP A 169 -4.09 14.58 -11.58
CA ASP A 169 -2.76 15.16 -11.65
C ASP A 169 -1.68 14.09 -11.39
N ALA A 170 -1.88 13.19 -10.43
CA ALA A 170 -0.94 12.10 -10.15
C ALA A 170 -0.86 11.08 -11.31
N ILE A 171 -1.99 10.79 -11.97
CA ILE A 171 -2.03 9.96 -13.19
C ILE A 171 -1.19 10.62 -14.29
N GLU A 172 -1.34 11.92 -14.50
CA GLU A 172 -0.59 12.66 -15.52
C GLU A 172 0.91 12.72 -15.22
N VAL A 173 1.28 12.94 -13.94
CA VAL A 173 2.67 13.12 -13.53
C VAL A 173 3.43 11.80 -13.44
N SER A 174 2.76 10.70 -13.07
CA SER A 174 3.44 9.42 -12.86
C SER A 174 3.82 8.76 -14.18
N GLY A 175 5.11 8.45 -14.34
CA GLY A 175 5.62 7.64 -15.45
C GLY A 175 5.38 6.12 -15.32
N ARG A 176 4.57 5.68 -14.33
CA ARG A 176 4.26 4.28 -14.02
C ARG A 176 2.79 4.21 -13.55
N PRO A 177 2.13 3.05 -13.64
CA PRO A 177 0.77 2.92 -13.12
C PRO A 177 0.69 3.32 -11.64
N ILE A 178 -0.30 4.15 -11.31
CA ILE A 178 -0.69 4.40 -9.91
C ILE A 178 -1.72 3.33 -9.47
N ALA A 179 -2.05 3.32 -8.19
CA ALA A 179 -3.07 2.45 -7.61
C ALA A 179 -4.16 3.24 -6.88
N ILE A 180 -5.37 2.70 -6.91
CA ILE A 180 -6.42 2.96 -5.92
C ILE A 180 -6.61 1.63 -5.20
N THR A 181 -5.86 1.43 -4.13
CA THR A 181 -5.83 0.15 -3.40
C THR A 181 -7.17 -0.18 -2.73
N HIS A 182 -7.93 0.84 -2.29
CA HIS A 182 -9.19 0.63 -1.59
C HIS A 182 -10.15 1.85 -1.63
N ALA A 183 -10.88 1.99 -2.73
CA ALA A 183 -12.03 2.88 -2.82
C ALA A 183 -13.12 2.27 -3.70
N ASN A 184 -14.35 2.75 -3.56
CA ASN A 184 -15.47 2.28 -4.38
C ASN A 184 -15.79 3.28 -5.49
N PRO A 185 -16.54 2.88 -6.53
CA PRO A 185 -17.09 3.81 -7.52
C PRO A 185 -18.14 4.74 -6.93
N ALA A 186 -18.12 6.01 -7.33
CA ALA A 186 -19.06 7.03 -6.85
C ALA A 186 -20.49 6.80 -7.37
N PHE A 187 -20.66 6.17 -8.53
CA PHE A 187 -21.99 5.81 -9.06
C PHE A 187 -22.73 4.81 -8.16
N TRP A 188 -22.01 4.02 -7.36
CA TRP A 188 -22.64 3.09 -6.41
C TRP A 188 -23.06 3.82 -5.12
N HIS A 189 -22.20 4.69 -4.59
CA HIS A 189 -22.51 5.48 -3.41
C HIS A 189 -21.75 6.82 -3.43
N PRO A 190 -22.42 7.97 -3.23
CA PRO A 190 -21.78 9.28 -3.35
C PRO A 190 -21.04 9.69 -2.07
N ALA A 191 -20.03 8.90 -1.66
CA ALA A 191 -19.11 9.27 -0.60
C ALA A 191 -17.91 10.04 -1.17
N LYS A 192 -17.39 11.04 -0.44
CA LYS A 192 -16.21 11.83 -0.86
C LYS A 192 -14.97 10.98 -1.21
N ARG A 193 -14.85 9.81 -0.58
CA ARG A 193 -13.72 8.88 -0.80
C ARG A 193 -13.89 8.01 -2.06
N ASN A 194 -15.10 7.92 -2.60
CA ASN A 194 -15.38 7.13 -3.80
C ASN A 194 -14.92 7.86 -5.07
N LYS A 195 -14.62 7.11 -6.12
CA LYS A 195 -13.97 7.61 -7.33
C LYS A 195 -14.98 7.81 -8.46
N SER A 196 -14.87 8.94 -9.15
CA SER A 196 -15.71 9.30 -10.30
C SER A 196 -15.41 8.40 -11.49
N ASP A 197 -16.32 8.38 -12.47
CA ASP A 197 -16.10 7.66 -13.73
C ASP A 197 -14.90 8.21 -14.52
N ASP A 198 -14.59 9.50 -14.34
CA ASP A 198 -13.43 10.14 -14.96
C ASP A 198 -12.12 9.57 -14.40
N VAL A 199 -12.01 9.45 -13.06
CA VAL A 199 -10.87 8.80 -12.41
C VAL A 199 -10.78 7.31 -12.75
N LEU A 200 -11.91 6.62 -12.87
CA LEU A 200 -11.92 5.19 -13.21
C LEU A 200 -11.55 4.91 -14.67
N ARG A 201 -11.69 5.90 -15.56
CA ARG A 201 -11.37 5.78 -17.00
C ARG A 201 -9.93 6.16 -17.32
N ALA A 202 -9.38 7.15 -16.60
CA ALA A 202 -8.03 7.66 -16.78
C ALA A 202 -6.96 6.58 -16.52
#